data_AF-A0A7J0F6N6-F1
#
_entry.id   AF-A0A7J0F6N6-F1
#
_cell.length_a   1.000
_cell.length_b   1.000
_cell.length_c   1.000
_cell.angle_alpha   90.00
_cell.angle_beta   90.00
_cell.angle_gamma   90.00
#
_symmetry.space_group_name_H-M   'P 1'
#
loop_
_entity.id
_entity.type
_entity.pdbx_description
1 polymer ?
#
loop_
_entity_poly.entity_id
_entity_poly.type
_entity_poly.pdbx_seq_one_letter_code
_entity_poly.pdbx_strand_id
1 'polypeptide(L)'
;MIVTTFALLFIEFTKLNPIGYVPVLVDEDIVVSDSFAICMYLEEKYPQHPLLPRDLQRRAINYQAANIVSSSIQPLQNIGILKYIEEKVNPDEKLVWVNYHIGKGFAALEKLLQEYAGKYAIGDEVSLADCFIAPQIYGAIKRFNTDMASAACSLSAGYLKAEIDALLLNEAYNELPAFLDAVPEKQPDAPAKA
;
A
#
# COMPACT_ATOMS: atom_id res chain seq x y z
N MET A 1 -20.41 0.27 -2.66
CA MET A 1 -19.65 0.97 -3.71
C MET A 1 -18.34 1.48 -3.12
N ILE A 2 -17.19 1.07 -3.65
CA ILE A 2 -15.90 1.67 -3.28
C ILE A 2 -15.63 2.80 -4.28
N VAL A 3 -15.47 4.01 -3.76
CA VAL A 3 -15.04 5.17 -4.54
C VAL A 3 -13.53 5.24 -4.46
N THR A 4 -12.87 4.76 -5.52
CA THR A 4 -11.41 4.77 -5.66
C THR A 4 -10.88 6.02 -6.37
N THR A 5 -11.74 6.77 -7.06
CA THR A 5 -11.40 8.00 -7.78
C THR A 5 -12.47 9.09 -7.65
N PHE A 6 -12.12 10.32 -8.05
CA PHE A 6 -13.00 11.49 -7.95
C PHE A 6 -14.11 11.49 -9.03
N ALA A 7 -14.95 10.45 -9.05
CA ALA A 7 -16.11 10.37 -9.94
C ALA A 7 -17.23 11.37 -9.54
N LEU A 8 -17.14 11.94 -8.34
CA LEU A 8 -18.06 12.96 -7.82
C LEU A 8 -17.43 14.35 -7.92
N LEU A 9 -18.26 15.37 -8.16
CA LEU A 9 -17.87 16.78 -7.98
C LEU A 9 -17.31 16.97 -6.56
N PHE A 10 -16.24 17.77 -6.43
CA PHE A 10 -15.50 17.91 -5.16
C PHE A 10 -16.40 18.24 -3.95
N ILE A 11 -17.38 19.13 -4.13
CA ILE A 11 -18.35 19.52 -3.08
C ILE A 11 -19.25 18.34 -2.64
N GLU A 12 -19.63 17.47 -3.58
CA GLU A 12 -20.43 16.29 -3.27
C GLU A 12 -19.57 15.19 -2.64
N PHE A 13 -18.31 15.06 -3.06
CA PHE A 13 -17.38 14.09 -2.48
C PHE A 13 -17.02 14.42 -1.02
N THR A 14 -16.83 15.70 -0.68
CA THR A 14 -16.48 16.09 0.70
C THR A 14 -17.61 15.85 1.71
N LYS A 15 -18.85 15.64 1.26
CA LYS A 15 -19.94 15.12 2.11
C LYS A 15 -19.69 13.67 2.55
N LEU A 16 -18.97 12.88 1.75
CA LEU A 16 -18.60 11.51 2.06
C LEU A 16 -17.29 11.43 2.86
N ASN A 17 -16.27 12.21 2.46
CA ASN A 17 -15.03 12.33 3.20
C ASN A 17 -14.60 13.81 3.29
N PRO A 18 -14.73 14.46 4.47
CA PRO A 18 -14.39 15.87 4.65
C PRO A 18 -12.94 16.24 4.29
N ILE A 19 -12.01 15.28 4.35
CA ILE A 19 -10.61 15.49 3.98
C ILE A 19 -10.46 15.59 2.44
N GLY A 20 -11.40 15.04 1.68
CA GLY A 20 -11.35 15.05 0.22
C GLY A 20 -10.34 14.07 -0.36
N TYR A 21 -10.01 12.99 0.36
CA TYR A 21 -9.16 11.90 -0.13
C TYR A 21 -9.96 10.63 -0.46
N VAL A 22 -9.45 9.89 -1.43
CA VAL A 22 -9.86 8.51 -1.70
C VAL A 22 -8.94 7.54 -0.94
N PRO A 23 -9.39 6.33 -0.59
CA PRO A 23 -10.70 5.75 -0.88
C PRO A 23 -11.81 6.09 0.13
N VAL A 24 -13.06 5.90 -0.30
CA VAL A 24 -14.26 5.84 0.55
C VAL A 24 -15.09 4.61 0.18
N LEU A 25 -15.47 3.81 1.16
CA LEU A 25 -16.45 2.73 1.02
C LEU A 25 -17.82 3.24 1.46
N VAL A 26 -18.80 3.14 0.57
CA VAL A 26 -20.23 3.31 0.88
C VAL A 26 -20.88 1.94 0.84
N ASP A 27 -21.39 1.49 1.98
CA ASP A 27 -21.98 0.18 2.16
C ASP A 27 -23.34 0.33 2.86
N GLU A 28 -24.40 0.35 2.04
CA GLU A 28 -25.74 0.76 2.44
C GLU A 28 -25.71 2.15 3.11
N ASP A 29 -26.11 2.26 4.38
CA ASP A 29 -26.12 3.50 5.15
C ASP A 29 -24.79 3.79 5.87
N ILE A 30 -23.79 2.90 5.73
CA ILE A 30 -22.48 3.04 6.37
C ILE A 30 -21.50 3.66 5.37
N VAL A 31 -20.83 4.73 5.79
CA VAL A 31 -19.75 5.37 5.03
C VAL A 31 -18.46 5.27 5.82
N VAL A 32 -17.46 4.60 5.26
CA VAL A 32 -16.12 4.44 5.86
C VAL A 32 -15.09 5.03 4.90
N SER A 33 -14.40 6.08 5.34
CA SER A 33 -13.19 6.59 4.70
C SER A 33 -11.95 6.06 5.41
N ASP A 34 -10.78 6.18 4.77
CA ASP A 34 -9.49 5.62 5.22
C ASP A 34 -9.33 4.13 4.89
N SER A 35 -8.26 3.78 4.15
CA SER A 35 -8.05 2.41 3.67
C SER A 35 -7.87 1.40 4.80
N PHE A 36 -7.22 1.78 5.90
CA PHE A 36 -7.04 0.88 7.05
C PHE A 36 -8.36 0.64 7.76
N ALA A 37 -9.15 1.70 7.99
CA ALA A 37 -10.48 1.58 8.58
C ALA A 37 -11.41 0.73 7.70
N ILE A 38 -11.36 0.91 6.37
CA ILE A 38 -12.13 0.09 5.41
C ILE A 38 -11.72 -1.38 5.51
N CYS A 39 -10.42 -1.71 5.53
CA CYS A 39 -9.97 -3.09 5.67
C CYS A 39 -10.46 -3.73 6.98
N MET A 40 -10.47 -2.99 8.10
CA MET A 40 -10.98 -3.51 9.38
C MET A 40 -12.50 -3.71 9.38
N TYR A 41 -13.24 -2.78 8.76
CA TYR A 41 -14.67 -2.96 8.55
C TYR A 41 -14.97 -4.23 7.74
N LEU A 42 -14.23 -4.46 6.65
CA LEU A 42 -14.43 -5.65 5.80
C LEU A 42 -14.02 -6.95 6.50
N GLU A 43 -12.96 -6.94 7.30
CA GLU A 43 -12.56 -8.06 8.15
C GLU A 43 -13.67 -8.47 9.13
N GLU A 44 -14.34 -7.49 9.75
CA GLU A 44 -15.47 -7.75 10.66
C GLU A 44 -16.74 -8.18 9.92
N LYS A 45 -17.02 -7.58 8.75
CA LYS A 45 -18.23 -7.86 7.97
C LYS A 45 -18.18 -9.20 7.24
N TYR A 46 -17.00 -9.66 6.82
CA TYR A 46 -16.80 -10.88 6.05
C TYR A 46 -15.82 -11.86 6.70
N PRO A 47 -16.12 -12.37 7.92
CA PRO A 47 -15.20 -13.19 8.71
C PRO A 47 -14.83 -14.54 8.07
N GLN A 48 -15.55 -14.96 7.03
CA GLN A 48 -15.26 -16.16 6.23
C GLN A 48 -14.08 -15.99 5.26
N HIS A 49 -13.62 -14.76 5.04
CA HIS A 49 -12.47 -14.42 4.19
C HIS A 49 -11.46 -13.57 4.99
N PRO A 50 -10.86 -14.12 6.06
CA PRO A 50 -10.03 -13.33 6.96
C PRO A 50 -8.74 -12.88 6.29
N LEU A 51 -8.40 -11.60 6.45
CA LEU A 51 -7.10 -11.03 6.13
C LEU A 51 -6.19 -10.99 7.36
N LEU A 52 -6.71 -11.33 8.54
CA LEU A 52 -5.93 -11.37 9.76
C LEU A 52 -5.80 -12.80 10.30
N PRO A 53 -4.59 -13.22 10.72
CA PRO A 53 -4.44 -14.49 11.40
C PRO A 53 -5.16 -14.46 12.75
N ARG A 54 -5.47 -15.63 13.32
CA ARG A 54 -6.08 -15.70 14.67
C ARG A 54 -5.10 -15.38 15.79
N ASP A 55 -3.83 -15.66 15.58
CA ASP A 55 -2.77 -15.44 16.55
C ASP A 55 -2.55 -13.94 16.81
N LEU A 56 -2.62 -13.53 18.07
CA LEU A 56 -2.54 -12.13 18.47
C LEU A 56 -1.22 -11.47 18.06
N GLN A 57 -0.10 -12.19 18.18
CA GLN A 57 1.22 -11.66 17.83
C GLN A 57 1.29 -11.40 16.32
N ARG A 58 0.92 -12.36 15.47
CA ARG A 58 0.89 -12.19 14.02
C ARG A 58 -0.10 -11.12 13.56
N ARG A 59 -1.22 -10.92 14.29
CA ARG A 59 -2.13 -9.78 14.06
C ARG A 59 -1.45 -8.45 14.33
N ALA A 60 -0.74 -8.33 15.46
CA ALA A 60 -0.02 -7.11 15.81
C ALA A 60 1.08 -6.77 14.79
N ILE A 61 1.75 -7.78 14.24
CA ILE A 61 2.74 -7.58 13.17
C ILE A 61 2.06 -7.15 11.86
N ASN A 62 0.90 -7.73 11.51
CA ASN A 62 0.08 -7.28 10.38
C ASN A 62 -0.29 -5.80 10.48
N TYR A 63 -0.79 -5.36 11.64
CA TYR A 63 -1.13 -3.96 11.87
C TYR A 63 0.09 -3.06 11.72
N GLN A 64 1.24 -3.44 12.29
CA GLN A 64 2.47 -2.67 12.16
C GLN A 64 2.93 -2.56 10.71
N ALA A 65 2.95 -3.66 9.95
CA ALA A 65 3.39 -3.67 8.57
C ALA A 65 2.48 -2.81 7.67
N ALA A 66 1.16 -2.97 7.78
CA ALA A 66 0.20 -2.13 7.07
C ALA A 66 0.36 -0.64 7.42
N ASN A 67 0.61 -0.33 8.70
CA ASN A 67 0.74 1.05 9.19
C ASN A 67 2.08 1.70 8.79
N ILE A 68 3.17 0.94 8.67
CA ILE A 68 4.42 1.44 8.08
C ILE A 68 4.13 1.96 6.67
N VAL A 69 3.37 1.23 5.86
CA VAL A 69 2.99 1.71 4.53
C VAL A 69 2.03 2.90 4.62
N SER A 70 0.90 2.76 5.33
CA SER A 70 -0.19 3.73 5.28
C SER A 70 0.11 5.05 5.99
N SER A 71 1.02 5.08 6.97
CA SER A 71 1.33 6.30 7.73
C SER A 71 2.76 6.79 7.55
N SER A 72 3.72 5.89 7.26
CA SER A 72 5.15 6.25 7.23
C SER A 72 5.77 6.28 5.83
N ILE A 73 5.07 5.75 4.82
CA ILE A 73 5.49 5.83 3.41
C ILE A 73 4.49 6.64 2.60
N GLN A 74 3.26 6.13 2.43
CA GLN A 74 2.30 6.64 1.45
C GLN A 74 1.97 8.13 1.63
N PRO A 75 1.72 8.66 2.84
CA PRO A 75 1.38 10.08 3.00
C PRO A 75 2.51 11.02 2.59
N LEU A 76 3.76 10.58 2.75
CA LEU A 76 4.95 11.37 2.44
C LEU A 76 5.23 11.43 0.93
N GLN A 77 4.71 10.46 0.17
CA GLN A 77 4.74 10.45 -1.30
C GLN A 77 3.37 10.73 -1.93
N ASN A 78 2.41 11.23 -1.15
CA ASN A 78 1.10 11.61 -1.66
C ASN A 78 1.23 12.76 -2.69
N ILE A 79 0.36 12.76 -3.70
CA ILE A 79 0.34 13.77 -4.77
C ILE A 79 0.38 15.20 -4.23
N GLY A 80 -0.33 15.51 -3.15
CA GLY A 80 -0.34 16.86 -2.56
C GLY A 80 1.04 17.30 -2.07
N ILE A 81 1.74 16.42 -1.36
CA ILE A 81 3.11 16.67 -0.89
C ILE A 81 4.08 16.78 -2.06
N LEU A 82 3.98 15.88 -3.05
CA LEU A 82 4.88 15.90 -4.20
C LEU A 82 4.70 17.14 -5.06
N LYS A 83 3.47 17.61 -5.25
CA LYS A 83 3.19 18.90 -5.92
C LYS A 83 3.79 20.06 -5.15
N TYR A 84 3.68 20.07 -3.83
CA TYR A 84 4.28 21.10 -3.00
C TYR A 84 5.81 21.13 -3.15
N ILE A 85 6.48 19.97 -3.11
CA ILE A 85 7.93 19.87 -3.29
C ILE A 85 8.33 20.39 -4.68
N GLU A 86 7.62 19.96 -5.72
CA GLU A 86 7.87 20.35 -7.11
C GLU A 86 7.70 21.85 -7.35
N GLU A 87 6.63 22.45 -6.80
CA GLU A 87 6.29 23.86 -7.05
C GLU A 87 7.00 24.85 -6.10
N LYS A 88 7.26 24.45 -4.85
CA LYS A 88 7.68 25.37 -3.77
C LYS A 88 9.08 25.11 -3.23
N VAL A 89 9.64 23.93 -3.46
CA VAL A 89 10.99 23.58 -2.99
C VAL A 89 11.94 23.50 -4.18
N ASN A 90 11.89 22.39 -4.93
CA ASN A 90 12.67 22.14 -6.14
C ASN A 90 12.12 20.87 -6.83
N PRO A 91 11.81 20.89 -8.15
CA PRO A 91 11.42 19.70 -8.90
C PRO A 91 12.38 18.52 -8.76
N ASP A 92 13.69 18.77 -8.67
CA ASP A 92 14.70 17.70 -8.60
C ASP A 92 14.67 16.94 -7.25
N GLU A 93 14.12 17.55 -6.20
CA GLU A 93 14.01 16.94 -4.86
C GLU A 93 12.84 15.94 -4.76
N LYS A 94 11.88 15.99 -5.68
CA LYS A 94 10.68 15.17 -5.65
C LYS A 94 11.00 13.68 -5.63
N LEU A 95 11.85 13.22 -6.55
CA LEU A 95 12.21 11.80 -6.62
C LEU A 95 13.18 11.38 -5.51
N VAL A 96 14.07 12.28 -5.09
CA VAL A 96 14.98 12.04 -3.95
C VAL A 96 14.16 11.79 -2.68
N TRP A 97 13.17 12.64 -2.42
CA TRP A 97 12.24 12.53 -1.30
C TRP A 97 11.45 11.22 -1.33
N VAL A 98 10.85 10.89 -2.48
CA VAL A 98 10.08 9.64 -2.66
C VAL A 98 10.95 8.42 -2.39
N ASN A 99 12.11 8.33 -3.04
CA ASN A 99 13.00 7.18 -2.90
C ASN A 99 13.52 7.02 -1.47
N TYR A 100 13.81 8.13 -0.78
CA TYR A 100 14.21 8.10 0.63
C TYR A 100 13.12 7.47 1.52
N HIS A 101 11.87 7.92 1.39
CA HIS A 101 10.78 7.43 2.23
C HIS A 101 10.35 6.00 1.90
N ILE A 102 10.36 5.62 0.61
CA ILE A 102 10.16 4.24 0.19
C ILE A 102 11.26 3.36 0.79
N GLY A 103 12.54 3.66 0.51
CA GLY A 103 13.66 2.85 0.98
C GLY A 103 13.69 2.69 2.50
N LYS A 104 13.49 3.79 3.25
CA LYS A 104 13.43 3.76 4.72
C LYS A 104 12.29 2.86 5.23
N GLY A 105 11.11 2.93 4.61
CA GLY A 105 9.96 2.15 5.03
C GLY A 105 10.10 0.67 4.69
N PHE A 106 10.59 0.33 3.50
CA PHE A 106 10.85 -1.06 3.11
C PHE A 106 11.97 -1.70 3.95
N ALA A 107 13.02 -0.95 4.28
CA ALA A 107 14.05 -1.43 5.21
C ALA A 107 13.49 -1.72 6.62
N ALA A 108 12.44 -1.01 7.04
CA ALA A 108 11.75 -1.31 8.30
C ALA A 108 10.85 -2.55 8.17
N LEU A 109 10.14 -2.71 7.06
CA LEU A 109 9.32 -3.89 6.77
C LEU A 109 10.16 -5.17 6.69
N GLU A 110 11.30 -5.14 5.99
CA GLU A 110 12.22 -6.28 5.87
C GLU A 110 12.65 -6.79 7.24
N LYS A 111 13.05 -5.88 8.15
CA LYS A 111 13.42 -6.22 9.53
C LYS A 111 12.25 -6.72 10.35
N LEU A 112 11.09 -6.09 10.23
CA LEU A 112 9.90 -6.45 10.99
C LEU A 112 9.40 -7.85 10.63
N LEU A 113 9.46 -8.19 9.35
CA LEU A 113 8.83 -9.39 8.79
C LEU A 113 9.78 -10.59 8.71
N GLN A 114 11.08 -10.41 8.95
CA GLN A 114 12.13 -11.43 8.79
C GLN A 114 11.77 -12.81 9.40
N GLU A 115 11.12 -12.83 10.56
CA GLU A 115 10.73 -14.08 11.26
C GLU A 115 9.30 -14.56 10.94
N TYR A 116 8.54 -13.77 10.19
CA TYR A 116 7.09 -13.97 9.97
C TYR A 116 6.73 -14.32 8.55
N ALA A 117 7.52 -13.86 7.56
CA ALA A 117 7.21 -14.06 6.16
C ALA A 117 7.28 -15.53 5.73
N GLY A 118 6.50 -15.83 4.69
CA GLY A 118 6.48 -17.11 3.99
C GLY A 118 6.30 -16.82 2.50
N LYS A 119 5.31 -17.44 1.85
CA LYS A 119 4.92 -17.09 0.47
C LYS A 119 4.52 -15.61 0.34
N TYR A 120 3.92 -15.02 1.37
CA TYR A 120 3.50 -13.62 1.41
C TYR A 120 4.15 -12.88 2.60
N ALA A 121 3.75 -11.64 2.86
CA ALA A 121 4.37 -10.80 3.89
C ALA A 121 4.39 -11.49 5.27
N ILE A 122 3.35 -12.26 5.60
CA ILE A 122 3.25 -13.01 6.86
C ILE A 122 2.67 -14.41 6.58
N GLY A 123 3.53 -15.43 6.60
CA GLY A 123 3.17 -16.82 6.31
C GLY A 123 2.80 -17.06 4.84
N ASP A 124 1.97 -18.09 4.61
CA ASP A 124 1.68 -18.60 3.26
C ASP A 124 0.27 -18.24 2.75
N GLU A 125 -0.45 -17.40 3.50
CA GLU A 125 -1.76 -16.87 3.13
C GLU A 125 -1.71 -15.34 3.05
N VAL A 126 -2.49 -14.77 2.12
CA VAL A 126 -2.58 -13.31 1.97
C VAL A 126 -3.21 -12.71 3.22
N SER A 127 -2.64 -11.61 3.69
CA SER A 127 -3.00 -10.94 4.92
C SER A 127 -3.18 -9.43 4.73
N LEU A 128 -3.59 -8.74 5.78
CA LEU A 128 -3.74 -7.28 5.79
C LEU A 128 -2.48 -6.57 5.30
N ALA A 129 -1.30 -7.02 5.74
CA ALA A 129 -0.03 -6.40 5.34
C ALA A 129 0.14 -6.38 3.81
N ASP A 130 -0.23 -7.47 3.14
CA ASP A 130 -0.11 -7.63 1.68
C ASP A 130 -1.01 -6.65 0.92
N CYS A 131 -2.20 -6.36 1.44
CA CYS A 131 -3.13 -5.38 0.86
C CYS A 131 -2.55 -3.95 0.82
N PHE A 132 -1.57 -3.65 1.67
CA PHE A 132 -0.87 -2.36 1.67
C PHE A 132 0.46 -2.41 0.94
N ILE A 133 1.22 -3.50 1.09
CA ILE A 133 2.54 -3.66 0.48
C ILE A 133 2.41 -3.76 -1.05
N ALA A 134 1.45 -4.53 -1.57
CA ALA A 134 1.29 -4.71 -3.02
C ALA A 134 1.10 -3.39 -3.81
N PRO A 135 0.13 -2.51 -3.47
CA PRO A 135 -0.01 -1.23 -4.19
C PRO A 135 1.20 -0.31 -3.98
N GLN A 136 1.89 -0.42 -2.84
CA GLN A 136 3.11 0.37 -2.58
C GLN A 136 4.28 -0.07 -3.47
N ILE A 137 4.50 -1.37 -3.67
CA ILE A 137 5.52 -1.88 -4.59
C ILE A 137 5.17 -1.51 -6.03
N TYR A 138 3.91 -1.72 -6.43
CA TYR A 138 3.43 -1.33 -7.75
C TYR A 138 3.71 0.16 -8.03
N GLY A 139 3.36 1.04 -7.09
CA GLY A 139 3.62 2.48 -7.21
C GLY A 139 5.10 2.82 -7.29
N ALA A 140 5.95 2.20 -6.45
CA ALA A 140 7.39 2.40 -6.48
C ALA A 140 7.97 2.08 -7.87
N ILE A 141 7.62 0.92 -8.44
CA ILE A 141 8.13 0.47 -9.74
C ILE A 141 7.52 1.29 -10.90
N LYS A 142 6.19 1.34 -10.99
CA LYS A 142 5.50 1.86 -12.18
C LYS A 142 5.40 3.37 -12.22
N ARG A 143 5.24 4.02 -11.06
CA ARG A 143 5.00 5.46 -10.99
C ARG A 143 6.27 6.26 -10.73
N PHE A 144 7.16 5.74 -9.89
CA PHE A 144 8.36 6.46 -9.47
C PHE A 144 9.66 5.92 -10.05
N ASN A 145 9.59 4.77 -10.75
CA ASN A 145 10.76 4.09 -11.31
C ASN A 145 11.85 3.87 -10.25
N THR A 146 11.43 3.57 -9.02
CA THR A 146 12.31 3.27 -7.89
C THR A 146 12.97 1.92 -8.10
N ASP A 147 14.29 1.88 -7.94
CA ASP A 147 15.04 0.62 -7.95
C ASP A 147 14.85 -0.12 -6.62
N MET A 148 13.88 -1.03 -6.61
CA MET A 148 13.57 -1.89 -5.47
C MET A 148 14.63 -2.97 -5.22
N ALA A 149 15.54 -3.24 -6.16
CA ALA A 149 16.65 -4.17 -6.01
C ALA A 149 17.90 -3.51 -5.40
N SER A 150 18.01 -2.18 -5.50
CA SER A 150 19.21 -1.48 -5.03
C SER A 150 19.42 -1.67 -3.53
N ALA A 151 20.70 -1.75 -3.15
CA ALA A 151 21.11 -1.81 -1.75
C ALA A 151 20.56 -0.65 -0.90
N ALA A 152 19.99 0.43 -1.46
CA ALA A 152 19.31 1.50 -0.72
C ALA A 152 17.88 1.15 -0.27
N CYS A 153 17.17 0.30 -1.02
CA CYS A 153 15.93 -0.36 -0.59
C CYS A 153 16.23 -1.61 0.25
N SER A 154 17.36 -2.26 -0.03
CA SER A 154 17.87 -3.46 0.66
C SER A 154 19.18 -3.16 1.39
N LEU A 155 19.22 -2.17 2.30
CA LEU A 155 20.41 -1.89 3.14
C LEU A 155 20.52 -2.95 4.25
N SER A 156 20.66 -4.20 3.84
CA SER A 156 20.95 -5.37 4.66
C SER A 156 22.17 -6.12 4.10
N ALA A 157 23.26 -5.39 3.80
CA ALA A 157 24.58 -5.97 3.45
C ALA A 157 25.25 -6.74 4.62
N GLY A 158 24.49 -7.29 5.56
CA GLY A 158 24.98 -8.02 6.73
C GLY A 158 24.05 -9.11 7.27
N TYR A 159 22.88 -9.36 6.68
CA TYR A 159 21.97 -10.41 7.16
C TYR A 159 21.85 -11.52 6.11
N LEU A 160 22.77 -12.47 6.20
CA LEU A 160 22.59 -13.80 5.62
C LEU A 160 21.33 -14.42 6.26
N LYS A 161 20.29 -14.63 5.43
CA LYS A 161 18.92 -15.11 5.71
C LYS A 161 17.89 -14.05 6.15
N ALA A 162 17.28 -13.40 5.16
CA ALA A 162 15.87 -12.98 5.20
C ALA A 162 15.35 -12.91 3.75
N GLU A 163 14.53 -13.89 3.35
CA GLU A 163 13.99 -14.03 1.98
C GLU A 163 12.76 -13.12 1.76
N ILE A 164 12.81 -11.87 2.23
CA ILE A 164 11.76 -10.89 1.95
C ILE A 164 12.33 -9.86 0.99
N ASP A 165 12.23 -10.21 -0.28
CA ASP A 165 12.49 -9.30 -1.37
C ASP A 165 11.15 -8.70 -1.81
N ALA A 166 11.07 -7.38 -1.90
CA ALA A 166 9.90 -6.71 -2.47
C ALA A 166 9.58 -7.24 -3.88
N LEU A 167 10.59 -7.68 -4.62
CA LEU A 167 10.43 -8.32 -5.93
C LEU A 167 9.79 -9.70 -5.82
N LEU A 168 10.20 -10.54 -4.86
CA LEU A 168 9.58 -11.86 -4.62
C LEU A 168 8.11 -11.72 -4.20
N LEU A 169 7.81 -10.78 -3.30
CA LEU A 169 6.43 -10.48 -2.93
C LEU A 169 5.63 -10.00 -4.15
N ASN A 170 6.20 -9.11 -4.97
CA ASN A 170 5.55 -8.65 -6.18
C ASN A 170 5.29 -9.78 -7.18
N GLU A 171 6.23 -10.71 -7.36
CA GLU A 171 6.01 -11.92 -8.16
C GLU A 171 4.85 -12.75 -7.60
N ALA A 172 4.85 -13.04 -6.29
CA ALA A 172 3.79 -13.78 -5.63
C ALA A 172 2.41 -13.12 -5.77
N TYR A 173 2.32 -11.79 -5.64
CA TYR A 173 1.07 -11.06 -5.85
C TYR A 173 0.59 -11.11 -7.31
N ASN A 174 1.52 -11.11 -8.28
CA ASN A 174 1.19 -11.19 -9.70
C ASN A 174 0.71 -12.59 -10.14
N GLU A 175 0.77 -13.60 -9.27
CA GLU A 175 0.12 -14.90 -9.51
C GLU A 175 -1.37 -14.90 -9.12
N LEU A 176 -1.82 -13.92 -8.34
CA LEU A 176 -3.14 -13.93 -7.73
C LEU A 176 -4.16 -13.11 -8.53
N PRO A 177 -5.27 -13.71 -9.00
CA PRO A 177 -6.29 -13.00 -9.75
C PRO A 177 -6.81 -11.74 -9.04
N ALA A 178 -7.00 -11.80 -7.71
CA ALA A 178 -7.49 -10.68 -6.92
C ALA A 178 -6.59 -9.42 -7.03
N PHE A 179 -5.27 -9.58 -6.99
CA PHE A 179 -4.33 -8.46 -7.15
C PHE A 179 -4.25 -8.02 -8.61
N LEU A 180 -4.22 -8.97 -9.54
CA LEU A 180 -4.21 -8.68 -10.99
C LEU A 180 -5.45 -7.92 -11.45
N ASP A 181 -6.60 -8.16 -10.85
CA ASP A 181 -7.87 -7.49 -11.18
C ASP A 181 -8.00 -6.13 -10.48
N ALA A 182 -7.26 -5.92 -9.39
CA ALA A 182 -7.23 -4.66 -8.65
C ALA A 182 -6.20 -3.65 -9.18
N VAL A 183 -5.38 -3.99 -10.19
CA VAL A 183 -4.37 -3.07 -10.74
C VAL A 183 -5.02 -1.83 -11.37
N PRO A 184 -4.41 -0.64 -11.28
CA PRO A 184 -4.98 0.60 -11.82
C PRO A 184 -5.40 0.52 -13.28
N GLU A 185 -4.66 -0.18 -14.13
CA GLU A 185 -4.92 -0.30 -15.57
C GLU A 185 -6.18 -1.12 -15.92
N LYS A 186 -6.75 -1.86 -14.96
CA LYS A 186 -7.98 -2.63 -15.15
C LYS A 186 -9.20 -1.98 -14.51
N GLN A 187 -9.06 -0.81 -13.89
CA GLN A 187 -10.18 -0.14 -13.25
C GLN A 187 -11.07 0.57 -14.28
N PRO A 188 -12.38 0.75 -14.01
CA PRO A 188 -13.33 1.35 -14.97
C PRO A 188 -12.96 2.74 -15.47
N ASP A 189 -12.15 3.47 -14.69
CA ASP A 189 -11.68 4.82 -14.96
C ASP A 189 -10.22 4.88 -15.44
N ALA A 190 -9.61 3.73 -15.70
CA ALA A 190 -8.29 3.65 -16.33
C ALA A 190 -8.31 4.41 -17.68
N PRO A 191 -7.30 5.24 -17.98
CA PRO A 191 -7.21 5.90 -19.28
C PRO A 191 -7.27 4.87 -20.41
N ALA A 192 -8.00 5.19 -21.48
CA ALA A 192 -8.00 4.37 -22.68
C ALA A 192 -6.55 4.17 -23.16
N LYS A 193 -6.18 2.93 -23.51
CA LYS A 193 -4.87 2.65 -24.09
C LYS A 193 -4.73 3.49 -25.37
N ALA A 194 -3.72 4.37 -25.38
CA ALA A 194 -3.36 5.19 -26.53
C ALA A 194 -2.88 4.34 -27.71
#